data_AF-A0A4C1VB27-F1
#
_entry.id   AF-A0A4C1VB27-F1
#
_cell.length_a   1.000
_cell.length_b   1.000
_cell.length_c   1.000
_cell.angle_alpha   90.00
_cell.angle_beta   90.00
_cell.angle_gamma   90.00
#
_symmetry.space_group_name_H-M   'P 1'
#
loop_
_entity.id
_entity.type
_entity.pdbx_description
1 polymer ?
#
loop_
_entity_poly.entity_id
_entity_poly.type
_entity_poly.pdbx_seq_one_letter_code
_entity_poly.pdbx_strand_id
1 'polypeptide(L)'
;MKKLISDKHIIPAVSKEACRKMKEHLWYLNNELATISLFDDNVSVDIKRKVIDAINNQEGSTLMDQRFHVEDKDLPLLLKKDLSNFVSNKSLELFTKFDLPSDFLEEDILSWPDNESYKICLEFF
;
A
#
# COMPACT_ATOMS: atom_id res chain seq x y z
N MET A 1 0.86 -14.38 -4.90
CA MET A 1 0.75 -13.89 -6.28
C MET A 1 2.02 -14.12 -7.11
N LYS A 2 3.23 -13.71 -6.67
CA LYS A 2 4.47 -13.87 -7.46
C LYS A 2 4.74 -15.28 -8.01
N LYS A 3 4.54 -16.31 -7.17
CA LYS A 3 4.64 -17.72 -7.57
C LYS A 3 3.59 -18.14 -8.62
N LEU A 4 2.35 -17.67 -8.49
CA LEU A 4 1.29 -17.97 -9.48
C LEU A 4 1.66 -17.44 -10.87
N ILE A 5 2.24 -16.23 -10.93
CA ILE A 5 2.61 -15.59 -12.19
C ILE A 5 3.90 -16.18 -12.79
N SER A 6 4.84 -16.62 -11.94
CA SER A 6 6.21 -16.97 -12.38
C SER A 6 6.47 -18.47 -12.49
N ASP A 7 5.69 -19.31 -11.82
CA ASP A 7 5.95 -20.75 -11.72
C ASP A 7 5.26 -21.54 -12.83
N LYS A 8 6.06 -22.30 -13.58
CA LYS A 8 5.62 -23.15 -14.69
C LYS A 8 5.01 -24.48 -14.24
N HIS A 9 5.16 -24.85 -12.96
CA HIS A 9 4.65 -26.10 -12.41
C HIS A 9 3.19 -26.03 -11.95
N ILE A 10 2.61 -24.83 -11.87
CA ILE A 10 1.22 -24.64 -11.47
C ILE A 10 0.32 -24.87 -12.70
N ILE A 11 -0.77 -25.62 -12.51
CA ILE A 11 -1.78 -25.84 -13.56
C ILE A 11 -2.22 -24.48 -14.11
N PRO A 12 -2.01 -24.18 -15.40
CA PRO A 12 -2.22 -22.84 -15.95
C PRO A 12 -3.63 -22.29 -15.71
N ALA A 13 -4.64 -23.16 -15.75
CA ALA A 13 -6.02 -22.80 -15.44
C ALA A 13 -6.19 -22.35 -13.98
N VAL A 14 -5.63 -23.09 -13.02
CA VAL A 14 -5.70 -22.73 -11.58
C VAL A 14 -4.92 -21.45 -11.31
N SER A 15 -3.74 -21.27 -11.91
CA SER A 15 -2.96 -20.04 -11.77
C SER A 15 -3.73 -18.83 -12.30
N LYS A 16 -4.32 -18.95 -13.50
CA LYS A 16 -5.13 -17.89 -14.11
C LYS A 16 -6.29 -17.49 -13.20
N GLU A 17 -7.04 -18.46 -12.69
CA GLU A 17 -8.18 -18.19 -11.82
C GLU A 17 -7.78 -17.58 -10.48
N ALA A 18 -6.72 -18.07 -9.86
CA ALA A 18 -6.19 -17.52 -8.62
C ALA A 18 -5.68 -16.07 -8.82
N CYS A 19 -4.98 -15.79 -9.92
CA CYS A 19 -4.54 -14.44 -10.28
C CYS A 19 -5.72 -13.50 -10.53
N ARG A 20 -6.76 -13.98 -11.23
CA ARG A 20 -8.01 -13.22 -11.43
C ARG A 20 -8.65 -12.84 -10.10
N LYS A 21 -8.78 -13.79 -9.16
CA LYS A 21 -9.33 -13.51 -7.82
C LYS A 21 -8.48 -12.56 -7.00
N MET A 22 -7.17 -12.75 -6.98
CA MET A 22 -6.29 -11.84 -6.25
C MET A 22 -6.30 -10.41 -6.82
N LYS A 23 -6.44 -10.26 -8.14
CA LYS A 23 -6.65 -8.96 -8.77
C LYS A 23 -7.97 -8.33 -8.32
N GLU A 24 -9.06 -9.08 -8.28
CA GLU A 24 -10.36 -8.57 -7.81
C GLU A 24 -10.27 -8.04 -6.37
N HIS A 25 -9.39 -8.60 -5.53
CA HIS A 25 -9.14 -8.08 -4.18
C HIS A 25 -8.40 -6.73 -4.15
N LEU A 26 -7.62 -6.38 -5.18
CA LEU A 26 -6.96 -5.07 -5.27
C LEU A 26 -7.95 -3.92 -5.42
N TRP A 27 -9.18 -4.23 -5.82
CA TRP A 27 -10.27 -3.27 -5.88
C TRP A 27 -10.60 -2.63 -4.52
N TYR A 28 -10.34 -3.34 -3.42
CA TYR A 28 -10.51 -2.79 -2.08
C TYR A 28 -9.35 -1.90 -1.66
N LEU A 29 -8.24 -1.93 -2.38
CA LEU A 29 -7.08 -1.09 -2.08
C LEU A 29 -7.30 0.31 -2.68
N ASN A 30 -7.01 1.33 -1.90
CA ASN A 30 -6.96 2.73 -2.31
C ASN A 30 -5.78 3.42 -1.58
N ASN A 31 -5.53 4.69 -1.89
CA ASN A 31 -4.40 5.45 -1.32
C ASN A 31 -4.43 5.49 0.22
N GLU A 32 -5.61 5.63 0.82
CA GLU A 32 -5.79 5.73 2.27
C GLU A 32 -5.52 4.39 2.96
N LEU A 33 -6.10 3.30 2.46
CA LEU A 33 -5.93 1.97 3.04
C LEU A 33 -4.52 1.42 2.83
N ALA A 34 -3.84 1.81 1.74
CA ALA A 34 -2.43 1.47 1.55
C ALA A 34 -1.53 2.10 2.63
N THR A 35 -1.87 3.27 3.16
CA THR A 35 -1.14 3.95 4.24
C THR A 35 -1.12 3.14 5.54
N ILE A 36 -2.15 2.33 5.79
CA ILE A 36 -2.23 1.48 7.01
C ILE A 36 -1.07 0.48 7.08
N SER A 37 -0.48 0.12 5.93
CA SER A 37 0.71 -0.74 5.88
C SER A 37 1.94 -0.16 6.61
N LEU A 38 1.96 1.14 6.92
CA LEU A 38 3.01 1.77 7.74
C LEU A 38 3.05 1.23 9.18
N PHE A 39 1.95 0.67 9.66
CA PHE A 39 1.82 0.08 11.01
C PHE A 39 2.05 -1.43 11.05
N ASP A 40 2.25 -2.08 9.90
CA ASP A 40 2.55 -3.51 9.85
C ASP A 40 4.05 -3.76 10.09
N ASP A 41 4.37 -4.62 11.06
CA ASP A 41 5.74 -5.05 11.39
C ASP A 41 6.39 -5.88 10.28
N ASN A 42 5.59 -6.49 9.40
CA ASN A 42 6.10 -7.25 8.26
C ASN A 42 6.59 -6.35 7.12
N VAL A 43 6.29 -5.04 7.18
CA VAL A 43 6.78 -4.07 6.21
C VAL A 43 8.14 -3.54 6.67
N SER A 44 9.18 -3.85 5.90
CA SER A 44 10.54 -3.40 6.22
C SER A 44 10.64 -1.86 6.22
N VAL A 45 11.55 -1.33 7.05
CA VAL A 45 11.87 0.10 7.12
C VAL A 45 12.13 0.73 5.74
N ASP A 46 12.85 0.04 4.85
CA ASP A 46 13.15 0.56 3.51
C ASP A 46 11.89 0.77 2.66
N ILE A 47 10.90 -0.11 2.78
CA ILE A 47 9.61 0.05 2.10
C ILE A 47 8.80 1.17 2.75
N LYS A 48 8.80 1.28 4.08
CA LYS A 48 8.14 2.39 4.78
C LYS A 48 8.71 3.75 4.33
N ARG A 49 10.03 3.88 4.22
CA ARG A 49 10.68 5.09 3.67
C ARG A 49 10.22 5.40 2.25
N LYS A 50 10.20 4.40 1.34
CA LYS A 50 9.67 4.60 -0.02
C LYS A 50 8.21 5.03 -0.04
N VAL A 51 7.38 4.50 0.86
CA VAL A 51 5.98 4.89 1.00
C VAL A 51 5.89 6.37 1.40
N ILE A 52 6.66 6.82 2.39
CA ILE A 52 6.72 8.25 2.78
C ILE A 52 7.20 9.11 1.62
N ASP A 53 8.27 8.71 0.93
CA ASP A 53 8.76 9.41 -0.25
C ASP A 53 7.68 9.51 -1.33
N ALA A 54 6.93 8.44 -1.57
CA ALA A 54 5.84 8.42 -2.54
C ALA A 54 4.67 9.33 -2.11
N ILE A 55 4.31 9.36 -0.83
CA ILE A 55 3.28 10.27 -0.30
C ILE A 55 3.68 11.73 -0.56
N ASN A 56 4.95 12.07 -0.34
CA ASN A 56 5.44 13.44 -0.51
C ASN A 56 5.59 13.88 -1.97
N ASN A 57 5.84 12.93 -2.89
CA ASN A 57 6.22 13.25 -4.28
C ASN A 57 5.20 12.81 -5.34
N GLN A 58 4.23 11.95 -5.02
CA GLN A 58 3.23 11.48 -5.97
C GLN A 58 1.91 12.24 -5.78
N GLU A 59 1.50 12.99 -6.81
CA GLU A 59 0.19 13.63 -6.84
C GLU A 59 -0.92 12.59 -7.03
N GLY A 60 -1.85 12.56 -6.08
CA GLY A 60 -3.06 11.75 -6.20
C GLY A 60 -4.06 12.37 -7.18
N SER A 61 -4.73 11.53 -7.97
CA SER A 61 -5.83 11.99 -8.81
C SER A 61 -6.98 12.54 -7.94
N THR A 62 -7.56 13.68 -8.33
CA THR A 62 -8.75 14.28 -7.68
C THR A 62 -10.00 13.41 -7.78
N LEU A 63 -10.02 12.44 -8.70
CA LEU A 63 -11.09 11.44 -8.78
C LEU A 63 -11.04 10.54 -7.52
N MET A 64 -12.00 10.76 -6.61
CA MET A 64 -12.15 10.10 -5.30
C MET A 64 -12.18 8.55 -5.34
N ASP A 65 -12.24 7.93 -6.52
CA ASP A 65 -12.66 6.53 -6.68
C ASP A 65 -11.66 5.61 -7.40
N GLN A 66 -10.38 5.98 -7.52
CA GLN A 66 -9.41 5.06 -8.15
C GLN A 66 -9.01 3.92 -7.21
N ARG A 67 -9.96 3.01 -7.01
CA ARG A 67 -9.70 1.63 -6.62
C ARG A 67 -8.65 1.08 -7.56
N PHE A 68 -7.66 0.35 -7.02
CA PHE A 68 -6.61 -0.21 -7.87
C PHE A 68 -7.19 -1.27 -8.79
N HIS A 69 -7.47 -0.86 -10.03
CA HIS A 69 -7.85 -1.75 -11.11
C HIS A 69 -6.59 -2.11 -11.91
N VAL A 70 -6.40 -3.41 -12.13
CA VAL A 70 -5.27 -3.93 -12.89
C VAL A 70 -5.84 -4.69 -14.08
N GLU A 71 -5.49 -4.34 -15.32
CA GLU A 71 -5.91 -5.17 -16.45
C GLU A 71 -5.08 -6.47 -16.50
N ASP A 72 -5.59 -7.51 -17.16
CA ASP A 72 -4.85 -8.78 -17.28
C ASP A 72 -3.47 -8.60 -17.93
N LYS A 73 -3.36 -7.66 -18.88
CA LYS A 73 -2.09 -7.29 -19.53
C LYS A 73 -1.06 -6.69 -18.56
N ASP A 74 -1.53 -6.07 -17.47
CA ASP A 74 -0.71 -5.36 -16.50
C ASP A 74 -0.38 -6.21 -15.27
N LEU A 75 -0.96 -7.42 -15.17
CA LEU A 75 -0.68 -8.36 -14.08
C LEU A 75 0.83 -8.66 -13.91
N PRO A 76 1.64 -8.82 -14.97
CA PRO A 76 3.09 -8.97 -14.82
C PRO A 76 3.78 -7.75 -14.21
N LEU A 77 3.22 -6.54 -14.38
CA LEU A 77 3.77 -5.31 -13.81
C LEU A 77 3.62 -5.28 -12.29
N LEU A 78 2.63 -5.95 -11.72
CA LEU A 78 2.49 -6.09 -10.26
C LEU A 78 3.69 -6.77 -9.60
N LEU A 79 4.43 -7.60 -10.34
CA LEU A 79 5.66 -8.22 -9.81
C LEU A 79 6.76 -7.20 -9.51
N LYS A 80 6.72 -6.06 -10.20
CA LYS A 80 7.69 -4.97 -10.10
C LYS A 80 7.23 -3.85 -9.17
N LYS A 81 5.97 -3.88 -8.73
CA LYS A 81 5.42 -2.90 -7.80
C LYS A 81 5.68 -3.30 -6.35
N ASP A 82 5.83 -2.29 -5.51
CA ASP A 82 5.80 -2.40 -4.05
C ASP A 82 4.74 -1.46 -3.46
N LEU A 83 4.65 -1.38 -2.13
CA LEU A 83 3.62 -0.59 -1.43
C LEU A 83 3.67 0.90 -1.81
N SER A 84 4.84 1.43 -2.18
CA SER A 84 4.98 2.84 -2.55
C SER A 84 4.31 3.19 -3.88
N ASN A 85 3.87 2.19 -4.65
CA ASN A 85 3.09 2.40 -5.88
C ASN A 85 1.58 2.52 -5.63
N PHE A 86 1.15 2.39 -4.39
CA PHE A 86 -0.27 2.38 -4.01
C PHE A 86 -0.66 3.55 -3.10
N VAL A 87 0.24 4.51 -2.90
CA VAL A 87 0.06 5.68 -2.06
C VAL A 87 0.32 6.96 -2.86
N SER A 88 -0.17 8.08 -2.35
CA SER A 88 0.07 9.41 -2.93
C SER A 88 -0.09 10.46 -1.83
N ASN A 89 0.04 11.75 -2.14
CA ASN A 89 -0.24 12.82 -1.17
C ASN A 89 -1.66 12.74 -0.53
N LYS A 90 -2.62 12.08 -1.19
CA LYS A 90 -3.96 11.83 -0.67
C LYS A 90 -4.02 10.76 0.41
N SER A 91 -2.98 9.95 0.55
CA SER A 91 -2.86 8.97 1.62
C SER A 91 -2.98 9.59 3.02
N LEU A 92 -2.64 10.88 3.14
CA LEU A 92 -2.77 11.65 4.39
C LEU A 92 -4.21 12.00 4.75
N GLU A 93 -5.15 11.94 3.80
CA GLU A 93 -6.57 12.18 4.07
C GLU A 93 -7.12 11.19 5.11
N LEU A 94 -6.53 9.99 5.22
CA LEU A 94 -6.85 9.01 6.25
C LEU A 94 -6.74 9.63 7.66
N PHE A 95 -5.60 10.25 7.97
CA PHE A 95 -5.36 10.83 9.30
C PHE A 95 -6.34 11.98 9.57
N THR A 96 -6.59 12.84 8.58
CA THR A 96 -7.56 13.93 8.73
C THR A 96 -8.99 13.44 8.94
N LYS A 97 -9.42 12.37 8.24
CA LYS A 97 -10.78 11.82 8.37
C LYS A 97 -11.04 11.18 9.74
N PHE A 98 -10.01 10.59 10.34
CA PHE A 98 -10.10 9.94 11.65
C PHE A 98 -9.65 10.83 12.81
N ASP A 99 -9.31 12.10 12.55
CA ASP A 99 -8.78 13.04 13.55
C ASP A 99 -7.54 12.48 14.28
N LEU A 100 -6.66 11.83 13.51
CA LEU A 100 -5.43 11.22 14.00
C LEU A 100 -4.22 12.14 13.77
N PRO A 101 -3.25 12.13 14.70
CA PRO A 101 -2.01 12.88 14.51
C PRO A 101 -1.15 12.24 13.41
N SER A 102 -0.34 13.06 12.73
CA SER A 102 0.51 12.62 11.60
C SER A 102 1.90 13.28 11.59
N ASP A 103 2.29 13.96 12.67
CA ASP A 103 3.58 14.64 12.83
C ASP A 103 4.77 13.68 12.74
N PHE A 104 4.60 12.43 13.18
CA PHE A 104 5.64 11.40 13.09
C PHE A 104 6.11 11.12 11.65
N LEU A 105 5.29 11.44 10.62
CA LEU A 105 5.66 11.26 9.22
C LEU A 105 6.81 12.18 8.77
N GLU A 106 7.11 13.24 9.53
CA GLU A 106 8.23 14.15 9.29
C GLU A 106 9.55 13.64 9.92
N GLU A 107 9.47 12.63 10.79
CA GLU A 107 10.62 12.02 11.45
C GLU A 107 11.15 10.79 10.69
N ASP A 108 12.36 10.32 11.03
CA ASP A 108 12.86 9.06 10.48
C ASP A 108 12.06 7.87 11.04
N ILE A 109 11.79 6.88 10.20
CA ILE A 109 11.02 5.67 10.55
C ILE A 109 11.54 4.98 11.82
N LEU A 110 12.85 5.08 12.11
CA LEU A 110 13.44 4.46 13.29
C LEU A 110 13.11 5.16 14.61
N SER A 111 12.68 6.44 14.59
CA SER A 111 12.23 7.16 15.80
C SER A 111 10.75 6.94 16.10
N TRP A 112 9.96 6.43 15.15
CA TRP A 112 8.52 6.23 15.30
C TRP A 112 8.11 5.44 16.54
N PRO A 113 8.80 4.34 16.94
CA PRO A 113 8.43 3.59 18.13
C PRO A 113 8.45 4.42 19.43
N ASP A 114 9.21 5.51 19.46
CA ASP A 114 9.31 6.41 20.61
C ASP A 114 8.33 7.60 20.50
N ASN A 115 7.79 7.88 19.32
CA ASN A 115 6.85 8.97 19.07
C ASN A 115 5.42 8.62 19.55
N GLU A 116 4.82 9.49 20.36
CA GLU A 116 3.48 9.27 20.95
C GLU A 116 2.36 9.30 19.91
N SER A 117 2.44 10.20 18.92
CA SER A 117 1.47 10.25 17.82
C SER A 117 1.46 8.97 16.99
N TYR A 118 2.64 8.39 16.77
CA TYR A 118 2.75 7.09 16.12
C TYR A 118 2.08 5.99 16.95
N LYS A 119 2.32 5.95 18.27
CA LYS A 119 1.70 4.96 19.17
C LYS A 119 0.17 5.06 19.19
N ILE A 120 -0.38 6.29 19.23
CA ILE A 120 -1.83 6.53 19.14
C ILE A 120 -2.39 5.92 17.85
N CYS A 121 -1.73 6.15 16.72
CA CYS A 121 -2.17 5.59 15.45
C CYS A 121 -2.02 4.06 15.39
N LEU A 122 -0.93 3.52 15.96
CA LEU A 122 -0.67 2.09 16.03
C LEU A 122 -1.71 1.36 16.89
N GLU A 123 -2.21 1.97 17.96
CA GLU A 123 -3.29 1.39 18.76
C GLU A 123 -4.65 1.43 18.05
N PHE A 124 -4.83 2.36 17.11
CA PHE A 124 -6.07 2.52 16.36
C PHE A 124 -6.23 1.51 15.22
N PHE A 125 -5.13 1.14 14.55
CA PHE A 125 -5.11 0.25 13.37
C PHE A 125 -4.76 -1.20 13.70
#